data_AF-A0A7C1U8D1-F1
#
_entry.id   AF-A0A7C1U8D1-F1
#
_cell.length_a   1.000
_cell.length_b   1.000
_cell.length_c   1.000
_cell.angle_alpha   90.00
_cell.angle_beta   90.00
_cell.angle_gamma   90.00
#
_symmetry.space_group_name_H-M   'P 1'
#
loop_
_entity.id
_entity.type
_entity.pdbx_description
1 polymer ?
#
loop_
_entity_poly.entity_id
_entity_poly.type
_entity_poly.pdbx_seq_one_letter_code
_entity_poly.pdbx_strand_id
1 'polypeptide(L)'
;MTQSVWLGHNCPICISLSKKQIMLTADWRLIIRGCYGTLIQSLHVNPVDNEVNMKRRGFLKMMGLGAVALSPAGCLIAGRRSRRKPNIIFILIDDMGWRDLGCCGSTYYETPNIDRLAAQGMMFSDAYTCGPNCAPTRASLMSGQYTPRHGIITVGNSDRGPEHLRKLIPQETKTVLNAEITTIAEAIKPAGYVSASMGKWHLGNDPGHGPVGQGFDLNVGGYEAGHPRSYFSPYKNPELKDGPEGEYLTDRLTEEALKFIEANQDKPFFLYLPHYAVHTPIRAKKEMIAKYEAKEPSNGQGNPTYAAMIESTDQGVGRMMAKLDELGLTDDTIVIFSSDNGGVGGYE
;
A
#
# COMPACT_ATOMS: atom_id res chain seq x y z
N MET A 1 -31.05 27.05 -3.92
CA MET A 1 -30.89 25.78 -3.17
C MET A 1 -29.69 25.07 -3.74
N THR A 2 -28.56 25.22 -3.09
CA THR A 2 -27.26 24.67 -3.49
C THR A 2 -27.23 23.17 -3.24
N GLN A 3 -27.03 22.38 -4.30
CA GLN A 3 -26.73 20.95 -4.21
C GLN A 3 -25.35 20.76 -3.58
N SER A 4 -25.30 20.15 -2.41
CA SER A 4 -24.07 19.68 -1.80
C SER A 4 -23.64 18.39 -2.51
N VAL A 5 -22.65 18.49 -3.39
CA VAL A 5 -21.93 17.36 -3.95
C VAL A 5 -21.02 16.81 -2.84
N TRP A 6 -21.24 15.56 -2.43
CA TRP A 6 -20.31 14.83 -1.57
C TRP A 6 -19.03 14.55 -2.37
N LEU A 7 -18.04 15.43 -2.22
CA LEU A 7 -16.68 15.18 -2.68
C LEU A 7 -16.05 14.17 -1.72
N GLY A 8 -15.83 12.95 -2.20
CA GLY A 8 -15.04 11.94 -1.50
C GLY A 8 -13.71 12.55 -1.06
N HIS A 9 -13.38 12.41 0.21
CA HIS A 9 -12.16 12.99 0.77
C HIS A 9 -10.94 12.24 0.23
N ASN A 10 -9.96 13.01 -0.23
CA ASN A 10 -8.68 12.53 -0.74
C ASN A 10 -7.97 11.69 0.33
N CYS A 11 -7.20 10.69 -0.08
CA CYS A 11 -6.32 9.92 0.80
C CYS A 11 -4.89 10.00 0.25
N PRO A 12 -3.86 10.39 1.04
CA PRO A 12 -2.52 10.55 0.50
C PRO A 12 -1.90 9.18 0.27
N ILE A 13 -1.39 8.95 -0.94
CA ILE A 13 -0.54 7.79 -1.23
C ILE A 13 0.91 8.27 -1.25
N CYS A 14 1.77 7.66 -0.44
CA CYS A 14 3.21 7.81 -0.52
C CYS A 14 3.81 6.53 -1.11
N ILE A 15 4.52 6.66 -2.24
CA ILE A 15 5.27 5.56 -2.87
C ILE A 15 6.75 5.91 -2.77
N SER A 16 7.53 5.12 -2.03
CA SER A 16 8.99 5.21 -2.11
C SER A 16 9.51 4.28 -3.19
N LEU A 17 10.14 4.86 -4.21
CA LEU A 17 10.89 4.15 -5.24
C LEU A 17 12.36 4.55 -5.08
N SER A 18 13.26 3.57 -4.94
CA SER A 18 14.70 3.85 -4.95
C SER A 18 15.05 4.64 -6.22
N LYS A 19 16.00 5.58 -6.10
CA LYS A 19 16.34 6.67 -7.06
C LYS A 19 16.65 6.25 -8.51
N LYS A 20 16.49 4.98 -8.90
CA LYS A 20 16.85 4.45 -10.22
C LYS A 20 15.71 3.90 -11.06
N GLN A 21 14.44 3.98 -10.64
CA GLN A 21 13.32 3.57 -11.50
C GLN A 21 12.14 4.55 -11.42
N ILE A 22 12.20 5.56 -12.29
CA ILE A 22 11.04 6.36 -12.68
C ILE A 22 10.42 5.67 -13.89
N MET A 23 9.18 5.17 -13.78
CA MET A 23 8.28 5.09 -14.92
C MET A 23 6.82 5.03 -14.46
N LEU A 24 6.15 6.18 -14.49
CA LEU A 24 4.69 6.25 -14.56
C LEU A 24 4.29 6.20 -16.03
N THR A 25 3.51 5.20 -16.41
CA THR A 25 2.39 5.42 -17.35
C THR A 25 1.24 4.56 -16.87
N ALA A 26 0.08 5.20 -16.69
CA ALA A 26 -1.19 4.55 -16.43
C ALA A 26 -1.52 3.54 -17.55
N ASP A 27 -1.40 2.24 -17.26
CA ASP A 27 -2.31 1.21 -17.76
C ASP A 27 -2.06 -0.10 -16.99
N TRP A 28 -2.97 -0.46 -16.07
CA TRP A 28 -2.94 -1.71 -15.31
C TRP A 28 -3.14 -2.97 -16.19
N ARG A 29 -3.24 -2.83 -17.52
CA ARG A 29 -3.46 -3.93 -18.47
C ARG A 29 -2.19 -4.74 -18.83
N LEU A 30 -1.00 -4.28 -18.47
CA LEU A 30 0.27 -4.89 -18.94
C LEU A 30 0.74 -6.12 -18.15
N ILE A 31 0.07 -6.50 -17.05
CA ILE A 31 0.30 -7.77 -16.36
C ILE A 31 -0.53 -8.94 -16.97
N ILE A 32 -1.47 -8.66 -17.88
CA ILE A 32 -2.39 -9.69 -18.43
C ILE A 32 -2.02 -10.17 -19.84
N ARG A 33 -1.06 -9.56 -20.55
CA ARG A 33 -0.61 -10.07 -21.86
C ARG A 33 0.55 -11.06 -21.74
N GLY A 34 0.26 -12.17 -21.07
CA GLY A 34 1.13 -13.34 -20.98
C GLY A 34 0.45 -14.64 -21.43
N CYS A 35 -0.65 -14.57 -22.19
CA CYS A 35 -1.27 -15.72 -22.85
C CYS A 35 -2.04 -15.21 -24.08
N TYR A 36 -2.03 -15.98 -25.16
CA TYR A 36 -2.51 -15.71 -26.53
C TYR A 36 -1.48 -15.11 -27.48
N GLY A 37 -0.88 -16.02 -28.25
CA GLY A 37 -0.18 -15.71 -29.48
C GLY A 37 -1.11 -15.24 -30.60
N THR A 38 -0.44 -14.74 -31.64
CA THR A 38 -0.88 -14.53 -33.03
C THR A 38 -1.51 -13.17 -33.39
N LEU A 39 -0.75 -12.46 -34.24
CA LEU A 39 -1.11 -11.49 -35.30
C LEU A 39 -2.18 -10.42 -34.99
N ILE A 40 -1.78 -9.14 -34.92
CA ILE A 40 -2.39 -8.02 -35.68
C ILE A 40 -1.30 -6.97 -35.99
N GLN A 41 -1.30 -6.51 -37.26
CA GLN A 41 -0.40 -5.54 -37.88
C GLN A 41 -0.38 -4.16 -37.21
N SER A 42 0.78 -3.52 -37.35
CA SER A 42 1.14 -2.15 -36.98
C SER A 42 0.21 -1.08 -37.58
N LEU A 43 -0.26 -0.16 -36.74
CA LEU A 43 -0.68 1.19 -37.14
C LEU A 43 0.39 2.19 -36.69
N HIS A 44 0.97 2.87 -37.67
CA HIS A 44 1.98 3.92 -37.52
C HIS A 44 1.38 5.19 -36.94
N VAL A 45 2.09 5.82 -36.00
CA VAL A 45 1.90 7.23 -35.64
C VAL A 45 3.26 7.91 -35.81
N ASN A 46 3.33 8.90 -36.71
CA ASN A 46 4.55 9.63 -37.04
C ASN A 46 4.99 10.54 -35.88
N PRO A 47 6.28 10.56 -35.52
CA PRO A 47 6.86 11.69 -34.79
C PRO A 47 7.24 12.82 -35.77
N VAL A 48 6.99 14.05 -35.33
CA VAL A 48 7.35 15.30 -36.00
C VAL A 48 8.86 15.46 -36.01
N ASP A 49 9.42 15.66 -37.19
CA ASP A 49 10.83 15.89 -37.45
C ASP A 49 11.33 17.20 -36.83
N ASN A 50 12.50 17.14 -36.20
CA ASN A 50 13.44 18.28 -36.14
C ASN A 50 14.75 17.80 -36.76
N GLU A 51 14.94 18.16 -38.02
CA GLU A 51 16.15 17.87 -38.80
C GLU A 51 17.38 18.62 -38.23
N VAL A 52 18.45 17.88 -37.92
CA VAL A 52 19.82 18.40 -37.98
C VAL A 52 20.54 17.67 -39.11
N ASN A 53 20.85 18.43 -40.15
CA ASN A 53 21.36 17.99 -41.43
C ASN A 53 22.89 17.74 -41.33
N MET A 54 23.34 16.49 -41.38
CA MET A 54 24.76 16.18 -41.63
C MET A 54 24.91 15.20 -42.80
N LYS A 55 25.57 15.69 -43.86
CA LYS A 55 25.81 14.99 -45.12
C LYS A 55 26.76 13.79 -44.93
N ARG A 56 26.35 12.64 -45.46
CA ARG A 56 27.02 11.32 -45.54
C ARG A 56 28.46 11.26 -46.10
N ARG A 57 29.15 12.39 -46.34
CA ARG A 57 30.49 12.43 -46.97
C ARG A 57 31.65 12.83 -46.05
N GLY A 58 31.43 13.01 -44.75
CA GLY A 58 32.48 13.27 -43.76
C GLY A 58 33.04 12.04 -43.02
N PHE A 59 32.30 10.91 -43.01
CA PHE A 59 32.57 9.80 -42.08
C PHE A 59 33.64 8.80 -42.54
N LEU A 60 34.11 8.87 -43.79
CA LEU A 60 35.02 7.87 -44.38
C LEU A 60 36.48 8.34 -44.54
N LYS A 61 36.87 9.48 -43.95
CA LYS A 61 38.25 10.00 -44.01
C LYS A 61 39.06 9.90 -42.71
N MET A 62 38.56 9.18 -41.70
CA MET A 62 39.25 8.98 -40.42
C MET A 62 39.55 7.49 -40.15
N MET A 63 39.93 6.75 -41.19
CA MET A 63 40.61 5.46 -41.05
C MET A 63 42.00 5.60 -41.64
N GLY A 64 42.96 5.97 -40.81
CA GLY A 64 44.35 6.07 -41.20
C GLY A 64 45.23 6.51 -40.04
N LEU A 65 46.04 5.56 -39.55
CA LEU A 65 47.20 5.71 -38.67
C LEU A 65 46.92 5.89 -37.16
N GLY A 66 47.04 4.78 -36.45
CA GLY A 66 47.07 4.72 -34.99
C GLY A 66 47.19 3.29 -34.46
N ALA A 67 48.23 2.56 -34.88
CA ALA A 67 48.61 1.31 -34.23
C ALA A 67 49.22 1.64 -32.86
N VAL A 68 48.38 1.75 -31.83
CA VAL A 68 48.79 1.78 -30.43
C VAL A 68 48.32 0.48 -29.80
N ALA A 69 49.28 -0.24 -29.22
CA ALA A 69 49.09 -1.50 -28.52
C ALA A 69 47.98 -1.37 -27.47
N LEU A 70 46.81 -1.94 -27.75
CA LEU A 70 45.77 -2.18 -26.76
C LEU A 70 46.12 -3.50 -26.07
N SER A 71 46.69 -3.38 -24.87
CA SER A 71 46.63 -4.43 -23.85
C SER A 71 45.20 -4.97 -23.77
N PRO A 72 44.99 -6.28 -23.51
CA PRO A 72 43.66 -6.78 -23.19
C PRO A 72 43.29 -6.22 -21.82
N ALA A 73 42.80 -4.98 -21.79
CA ALA A 73 42.04 -4.46 -20.68
C ALA A 73 40.87 -5.43 -20.54
N GLY A 74 40.95 -6.27 -19.49
CA GLY A 74 39.91 -7.20 -19.15
C GLY A 74 38.59 -6.47 -19.22
N CYS A 75 37.79 -6.83 -20.22
CA CYS A 75 36.42 -6.42 -20.31
C CYS A 75 35.80 -7.02 -19.05
N LEU A 76 35.75 -6.22 -17.97
CA LEU A 76 34.95 -6.53 -16.80
C LEU A 76 33.57 -6.71 -17.37
N ILE A 77 33.18 -7.97 -17.52
CA ILE A 77 31.80 -8.37 -17.64
C ILE A 77 31.22 -7.89 -16.32
N ALA A 78 30.79 -6.64 -16.28
CA ALA A 78 29.86 -6.14 -15.29
C ALA A 78 28.66 -7.05 -15.49
N GLY A 79 28.63 -8.15 -14.73
CA GLY A 79 27.54 -9.09 -14.78
C GLY A 79 26.29 -8.25 -14.66
N ARG A 80 25.40 -8.37 -15.65
CA ARG A 80 24.01 -7.94 -15.45
C ARG A 80 23.59 -8.67 -14.19
N ARG A 81 23.60 -7.98 -13.03
CA ARG A 81 22.90 -8.44 -11.85
C ARG A 81 21.52 -8.74 -12.39
N SER A 82 21.13 -10.02 -12.41
CA SER A 82 19.75 -10.42 -12.62
C SER A 82 18.95 -9.48 -11.73
N ARG A 83 18.21 -8.54 -12.32
CA ARG A 83 17.47 -7.55 -11.54
C ARG A 83 16.46 -8.38 -10.78
N ARG A 84 16.75 -8.61 -9.50
CA ARG A 84 15.86 -9.31 -8.59
C ARG A 84 14.51 -8.62 -8.70
N LYS A 85 13.44 -9.41 -8.83
CA LYS A 85 12.09 -8.84 -8.77
C LYS A 85 11.97 -8.09 -7.46
N PRO A 86 11.47 -6.85 -7.46
CA PRO A 86 11.45 -6.05 -6.25
C PRO A 86 10.55 -6.71 -5.21
N ASN A 87 10.85 -6.51 -3.93
CA ASN A 87 9.87 -6.78 -2.89
C ASN A 87 8.77 -5.70 -2.94
N ILE A 88 7.58 -6.02 -2.46
CA ILE A 88 6.47 -5.08 -2.40
C ILE A 88 5.92 -5.09 -0.97
N ILE A 89 5.87 -3.92 -0.35
CA ILE A 89 5.22 -3.71 0.95
C ILE A 89 4.09 -2.71 0.72
N PHE A 90 2.86 -3.12 1.01
CA PHE A 90 1.69 -2.28 0.99
C PHE A 90 1.17 -2.10 2.41
N ILE A 91 1.38 -0.91 2.98
CA ILE A 91 0.91 -0.50 4.29
C ILE A 91 -0.42 0.24 4.10
N LEU A 92 -1.49 -0.31 4.69
CA LEU A 92 -2.83 0.25 4.57
C LEU A 92 -3.39 0.57 5.96
N ILE A 93 -3.58 1.85 6.26
CA ILE A 93 -4.09 2.34 7.54
C ILE A 93 -5.62 2.44 7.48
N ASP A 94 -6.28 2.18 8.60
CA ASP A 94 -7.74 2.16 8.72
C ASP A 94 -8.23 3.48 9.33
N ASP A 95 -9.11 4.19 8.63
CA ASP A 95 -9.68 5.49 9.05
C ASP A 95 -8.63 6.61 9.33
N MET A 96 -7.52 6.64 8.61
CA MET A 96 -6.56 7.75 8.70
C MET A 96 -7.04 8.96 7.89
N GLY A 97 -7.14 10.13 8.54
CA GLY A 97 -7.54 11.37 7.88
C GLY A 97 -6.47 11.92 6.92
N TRP A 98 -6.92 12.64 5.89
CA TRP A 98 -6.05 13.23 4.87
C TRP A 98 -4.97 14.13 5.46
N ARG A 99 -5.28 14.91 6.51
CA ARG A 99 -4.35 15.85 7.14
C ARG A 99 -3.63 15.29 8.36
N ASP A 100 -3.68 13.97 8.59
CA ASP A 100 -3.23 13.40 9.85
C ASP A 100 -1.73 13.05 9.89
N LEU A 101 -1.02 13.36 8.80
CA LEU A 101 0.43 13.19 8.66
C LEU A 101 1.12 14.57 8.62
N GLY A 102 2.36 14.64 9.10
CA GLY A 102 3.19 15.85 9.02
C GLY A 102 3.40 16.30 7.57
N CYS A 103 3.70 15.36 6.66
CA CYS A 103 3.81 15.62 5.21
C CYS A 103 2.49 16.09 4.55
N CYS A 104 1.35 15.92 5.23
CA CYS A 104 0.03 16.38 4.82
C CYS A 104 -0.47 17.60 5.63
N GLY A 105 0.44 18.25 6.36
CA GLY A 105 0.18 19.51 7.06
C GLY A 105 -0.33 19.36 8.49
N SER A 106 -0.17 18.19 9.12
CA SER A 106 -0.36 18.06 10.56
C SER A 106 0.76 18.76 11.33
N THR A 107 0.40 19.49 12.38
CA THR A 107 1.34 20.05 13.37
C THR A 107 1.14 19.44 14.76
N TYR A 108 0.01 18.74 14.96
CA TYR A 108 -0.32 18.08 16.22
C TYR A 108 0.08 16.61 16.21
N TYR A 109 -0.32 15.83 15.20
CA TYR A 109 0.07 14.43 15.04
C TYR A 109 1.49 14.34 14.45
N GLU A 110 2.35 13.52 15.05
CA GLU A 110 3.77 13.45 14.67
C GLU A 110 4.09 12.15 13.93
N THR A 111 4.57 12.28 12.69
CA THR A 111 4.87 11.15 11.81
C THR A 111 6.23 11.27 11.12
N PRO A 112 7.35 11.44 11.86
CA PRO A 112 8.65 11.72 11.27
C PRO A 112 9.17 10.61 10.33
N ASN A 113 8.79 9.34 10.54
CA ASN A 113 9.24 8.24 9.70
C ASN A 113 8.46 8.16 8.38
N ILE A 114 7.14 8.37 8.43
CA ILE A 114 6.27 8.47 7.24
C ILE A 114 6.63 9.73 6.45
N ASP A 115 6.91 10.84 7.12
CA ASP A 115 7.35 12.08 6.48
C ASP A 115 8.69 11.88 5.76
N ARG A 116 9.62 11.15 6.38
CA ARG A 116 10.88 10.76 5.75
C ARG A 116 10.65 9.84 4.55
N LEU A 117 9.75 8.87 4.65
CA LEU A 117 9.36 7.99 3.54
C LEU A 117 8.83 8.81 2.36
N ALA A 118 7.94 9.77 2.62
CA ALA A 118 7.38 10.68 1.63
C ALA A 118 8.47 11.55 0.98
N ALA A 119 9.37 12.12 1.78
CA ALA A 119 10.47 12.97 1.30
C ALA A 119 11.52 12.22 0.46
N GLN A 120 11.66 10.91 0.67
CA GLN A 120 12.56 10.04 -0.10
C GLN A 120 11.90 9.44 -1.34
N GLY A 121 10.57 9.56 -1.45
CA GLY A 121 9.76 8.94 -2.50
C GLY A 121 8.95 9.94 -3.31
N MET A 122 7.72 9.53 -3.64
CA MET A 122 6.73 10.25 -4.41
C MET A 122 5.43 10.29 -3.62
N MET A 123 4.85 11.48 -3.46
CA MET A 123 3.56 11.68 -2.83
C MET A 123 2.51 12.03 -3.89
N PHE A 124 1.34 11.40 -3.81
CA PHE A 124 0.20 11.68 -4.67
C PHE A 124 -0.79 12.58 -3.94
N SER A 125 -0.95 13.81 -4.44
CA SER A 125 -1.93 14.79 -3.91
C SER A 125 -3.38 14.39 -4.21
N ASP A 126 -3.56 13.66 -5.31
CA ASP A 126 -4.86 13.30 -5.88
C ASP A 126 -4.95 11.77 -5.99
N ALA A 127 -4.97 11.12 -4.83
CA ALA A 127 -5.10 9.67 -4.70
C ALA A 127 -6.44 9.30 -4.08
N TYR A 128 -7.09 8.30 -4.69
CA TYR A 128 -8.46 7.91 -4.39
C TYR A 128 -8.57 6.42 -4.14
N THR A 129 -9.35 6.08 -3.11
CA THR A 129 -9.75 4.71 -2.84
C THR A 129 -10.99 4.35 -3.65
N CYS A 130 -11.18 3.06 -3.94
CA CYS A 130 -12.32 2.61 -4.75
C CYS A 130 -13.66 2.61 -4.00
N GLY A 131 -13.67 2.94 -2.71
CA GLY A 131 -14.87 3.18 -1.93
C GLY A 131 -14.60 4.11 -0.74
N PRO A 132 -15.67 4.69 -0.16
CA PRO A 132 -15.55 5.56 1.02
C PRO A 132 -15.48 4.80 2.35
N ASN A 133 -15.32 3.47 2.33
CA ASN A 133 -15.31 2.60 3.50
C ASN A 133 -14.34 1.43 3.33
N CYS A 134 -13.99 0.81 4.47
CA CYS A 134 -12.94 -0.20 4.56
C CYS A 134 -13.14 -1.41 3.63
N ALA A 135 -14.27 -2.13 3.74
CA ALA A 135 -14.48 -3.38 3.01
C ALA A 135 -14.52 -3.21 1.48
N PRO A 136 -15.24 -2.21 0.91
CA PRO A 136 -15.19 -1.92 -0.52
C PRO A 136 -13.78 -1.62 -1.02
N THR A 137 -13.01 -0.77 -0.33
CA THR A 137 -11.63 -0.45 -0.73
C THR A 137 -10.74 -1.67 -0.72
N ARG A 138 -10.81 -2.48 0.34
CA ARG A 138 -10.01 -3.71 0.47
C ARG A 138 -10.38 -4.72 -0.62
N ALA A 139 -11.67 -4.90 -0.92
CA ALA A 139 -12.14 -5.76 -2.00
C ALA A 139 -11.61 -5.31 -3.36
N SER A 140 -11.65 -4.00 -3.64
CA SER A 140 -11.11 -3.44 -4.88
C SER A 140 -9.59 -3.54 -4.97
N LEU A 141 -8.88 -3.36 -3.85
CA LEU A 141 -7.42 -3.52 -3.78
C LEU A 141 -7.01 -4.96 -4.08
N MET A 142 -7.71 -5.93 -3.48
CA MET A 142 -7.41 -7.35 -3.70
C MET A 142 -7.75 -7.78 -5.13
N SER A 143 -8.90 -7.36 -5.67
CA SER A 143 -9.40 -7.83 -6.97
C SER A 143 -8.92 -7.03 -8.18
N GLY A 144 -8.47 -5.79 -7.99
CA GLY A 144 -8.26 -4.84 -9.08
C GLY A 144 -9.56 -4.39 -9.77
N GLN A 145 -10.72 -4.57 -9.13
CA GLN A 145 -12.04 -4.28 -9.70
C GLN A 145 -12.80 -3.22 -8.89
N TYR A 146 -13.60 -2.39 -9.57
CA TYR A 146 -14.54 -1.48 -8.89
C TYR A 146 -15.71 -2.22 -8.24
N THR A 147 -16.32 -1.56 -7.25
CA THR A 147 -17.40 -2.10 -6.41
C THR A 147 -18.55 -2.79 -7.13
N PRO A 148 -19.04 -2.34 -8.31
CA PRO A 148 -20.13 -3.03 -9.00
C PRO A 148 -19.75 -4.42 -9.53
N ARG A 149 -18.46 -4.72 -9.74
CA ARG A 149 -18.02 -6.02 -10.27
C ARG A 149 -17.92 -7.09 -9.20
N HIS A 150 -17.43 -6.73 -8.01
CA HIS A 150 -17.31 -7.67 -6.89
C HIS A 150 -18.53 -7.64 -5.95
N GLY A 151 -19.35 -6.59 -5.98
CA GLY A 151 -20.62 -6.49 -5.25
C GLY A 151 -20.49 -6.13 -3.76
N ILE A 152 -19.31 -5.74 -3.29
CA ILE A 152 -19.10 -5.21 -1.93
C ILE A 152 -19.13 -3.69 -2.04
N ILE A 153 -20.25 -3.08 -1.69
CA ILE A 153 -20.53 -1.66 -1.96
C ILE A 153 -20.43 -0.82 -0.69
N THR A 154 -20.71 -1.42 0.46
CA THR A 154 -20.52 -0.81 1.78
C THR A 154 -20.09 -1.86 2.79
N VAL A 155 -19.69 -1.43 3.99
CA VAL A 155 -19.45 -2.34 5.11
C VAL A 155 -20.81 -2.86 5.59
N GLY A 156 -20.89 -4.13 5.98
CA GLY A 156 -22.13 -4.75 6.52
C GLY A 156 -23.31 -4.60 5.56
N ASN A 157 -24.46 -4.16 6.08
CA ASN A 157 -25.70 -3.99 5.33
C ASN A 157 -25.86 -2.56 4.76
N SER A 158 -26.52 -2.42 3.61
CA SER A 158 -26.73 -1.12 2.97
C SER A 158 -27.88 -0.29 3.55
N ASP A 159 -28.77 -0.90 4.32
CA ASP A 159 -29.88 -0.27 5.03
C ASP A 159 -29.47 0.25 6.42
N ARG A 160 -28.25 0.79 6.52
CA ARG A 160 -27.78 1.49 7.73
C ARG A 160 -28.52 2.80 7.97
N GLY A 161 -28.47 3.26 9.22
CA GLY A 161 -29.08 4.51 9.66
C GLY A 161 -30.61 4.45 9.83
N PRO A 162 -31.25 5.56 10.24
CA PRO A 162 -32.68 5.59 10.51
C PRO A 162 -33.52 5.40 9.24
N GLU A 163 -34.38 4.38 9.22
CA GLU A 163 -35.22 4.03 8.07
C GLU A 163 -36.07 5.20 7.56
N HIS A 164 -36.67 5.96 8.47
CA HIS A 164 -37.53 7.10 8.13
C HIS A 164 -36.80 8.25 7.41
N LEU A 165 -35.46 8.30 7.45
CA LEU A 165 -34.65 9.28 6.73
C LEU A 165 -34.22 8.79 5.35
N ARG A 166 -34.48 7.51 5.03
CA ARG A 166 -34.02 6.85 3.82
C ARG A 166 -34.94 7.18 2.64
N LYS A 167 -34.41 7.94 1.69
CA LYS A 167 -35.14 8.37 0.48
C LYS A 167 -35.05 7.40 -0.70
N LEU A 168 -34.13 6.43 -0.65
CA LEU A 168 -33.84 5.48 -1.73
C LEU A 168 -33.80 4.05 -1.20
N ILE A 169 -34.20 3.08 -2.03
CA ILE A 169 -34.03 1.65 -1.72
C ILE A 169 -32.53 1.33 -1.73
N PRO A 170 -31.94 0.82 -0.64
CA PRO A 170 -30.53 0.47 -0.60
C PRO A 170 -30.23 -0.67 -1.57
N GLN A 171 -29.09 -0.59 -2.24
CA GLN A 171 -28.58 -1.70 -3.05
C GLN A 171 -28.13 -2.84 -2.13
N GLU A 172 -28.41 -4.08 -2.51
CA GLU A 172 -27.85 -5.23 -1.81
C GLU A 172 -26.32 -5.22 -1.90
N THR A 173 -25.65 -5.55 -0.80
CA THR A 173 -24.19 -5.62 -0.74
C THR A 173 -23.78 -6.99 -0.24
N LYS A 174 -22.70 -7.52 -0.81
CA LYS A 174 -22.00 -8.68 -0.28
C LYS A 174 -21.08 -8.24 0.85
N THR A 175 -20.77 -9.17 1.75
CA THR A 175 -19.82 -8.98 2.87
C THR A 175 -18.58 -9.86 2.74
N VAL A 176 -18.56 -10.74 1.74
CA VAL A 176 -17.49 -11.70 1.46
C VAL A 176 -17.05 -11.53 0.02
N LEU A 177 -15.74 -11.45 -0.23
CA LEU A 177 -15.19 -11.38 -1.58
C LEU A 177 -15.35 -12.74 -2.24
N ASN A 178 -15.93 -12.82 -3.43
CA ASN A 178 -16.13 -14.10 -4.13
C ASN A 178 -14.76 -14.74 -4.45
N ALA A 179 -14.55 -16.00 -4.02
CA ALA A 179 -13.33 -16.76 -4.30
C ALA A 179 -13.06 -17.06 -5.78
N GLU A 180 -14.03 -16.86 -6.68
CA GLU A 180 -13.79 -16.92 -8.13
C GLU A 180 -13.04 -15.69 -8.67
N ILE A 181 -12.92 -14.62 -7.88
CA ILE A 181 -12.19 -13.41 -8.26
C ILE A 181 -10.72 -13.60 -7.91
N THR A 182 -9.86 -13.66 -8.93
CA THR A 182 -8.41 -13.69 -8.73
C THR A 182 -7.94 -12.45 -7.98
N THR A 183 -7.32 -12.67 -6.82
CA THR A 183 -6.72 -11.61 -6.02
C THR A 183 -5.29 -11.30 -6.44
N ILE A 184 -4.76 -10.18 -5.96
CA ILE A 184 -3.36 -9.79 -6.17
C ILE A 184 -2.38 -10.86 -5.68
N ALA A 185 -2.66 -11.53 -4.56
CA ALA A 185 -1.81 -12.58 -4.01
C ALA A 185 -1.73 -13.79 -4.95
N GLU A 186 -2.87 -14.22 -5.49
CA GLU A 186 -2.92 -15.27 -6.51
C GLU A 186 -2.23 -14.86 -7.81
N ALA A 187 -2.41 -13.62 -8.24
CA ALA A 187 -1.84 -13.11 -9.49
C ALA A 187 -0.31 -13.03 -9.46
N ILE A 188 0.30 -12.70 -8.32
CA ILE A 188 1.76 -12.59 -8.19
C ILE A 188 2.45 -13.93 -7.87
N LYS A 189 1.70 -14.94 -7.41
CA LYS A 189 2.25 -16.24 -7.01
C LYS A 189 3.02 -16.95 -8.14
N PRO A 190 2.54 -17.01 -9.40
CA PRO A 190 3.31 -17.56 -10.53
C PRO A 190 4.62 -16.81 -10.81
N ALA A 191 4.74 -15.55 -10.37
CA ALA A 191 5.97 -14.78 -10.47
C ALA A 191 7.00 -15.13 -9.38
N GLY A 192 6.69 -16.06 -8.46
CA GLY A 192 7.60 -16.57 -7.43
C GLY A 192 7.62 -15.73 -6.16
N TYR A 193 6.63 -14.86 -5.95
CA TYR A 193 6.51 -14.08 -4.72
C TYR A 193 6.04 -14.98 -3.57
N VAL A 194 6.65 -14.79 -2.40
CA VAL A 194 6.07 -15.23 -1.13
C VAL A 194 5.21 -14.10 -0.60
N SER A 195 3.98 -14.40 -0.16
CA SER A 195 2.99 -13.37 0.18
C SER A 195 2.45 -13.50 1.60
N ALA A 196 2.27 -12.38 2.30
CA ALA A 196 1.66 -12.33 3.62
C ALA A 196 0.62 -11.22 3.73
N SER A 197 -0.48 -11.51 4.43
CA SER A 197 -1.46 -10.54 4.89
C SER A 197 -1.41 -10.44 6.42
N MET A 198 -1.17 -9.24 6.95
CA MET A 198 -1.00 -9.04 8.40
C MET A 198 -1.88 -7.89 8.89
N GLY A 199 -2.91 -8.22 9.68
CA GLY A 199 -3.89 -7.27 10.21
C GLY A 199 -5.27 -7.42 9.54
N LYS A 200 -6.01 -6.32 9.38
CA LYS A 200 -7.42 -6.31 9.00
C LYS A 200 -7.67 -6.87 7.59
N TRP A 201 -8.38 -7.99 7.51
CA TRP A 201 -8.82 -8.57 6.24
C TRP A 201 -10.19 -8.02 5.80
N HIS A 202 -11.25 -8.25 6.58
CA HIS A 202 -12.59 -7.69 6.39
C HIS A 202 -13.29 -8.10 5.08
N LEU A 203 -12.94 -9.27 4.52
CA LEU A 203 -13.47 -9.79 3.25
C LEU A 203 -13.97 -11.24 3.33
N GLY A 204 -14.07 -11.81 4.53
CA GLY A 204 -14.43 -13.20 4.77
C GLY A 204 -13.54 -13.85 5.83
N ASN A 205 -13.83 -15.08 6.23
CA ASN A 205 -13.06 -15.80 7.25
C ASN A 205 -13.05 -17.32 7.11
N ASP A 206 -13.96 -17.90 6.32
CA ASP A 206 -13.92 -19.34 6.06
C ASP A 206 -12.69 -19.72 5.20
N PRO A 207 -12.33 -21.01 5.12
CA PRO A 207 -11.11 -21.44 4.45
C PRO A 207 -10.97 -21.00 2.99
N GLY A 208 -12.06 -20.67 2.29
CA GLY A 208 -12.02 -20.16 0.92
C GLY A 208 -11.95 -18.63 0.82
N HIS A 209 -12.32 -17.89 1.86
CA HIS A 209 -12.48 -16.43 1.81
C HIS A 209 -11.61 -15.66 2.81
N GLY A 210 -10.91 -16.33 3.72
CA GLY A 210 -9.80 -15.74 4.49
C GLY A 210 -8.55 -15.51 3.62
N PRO A 211 -7.52 -14.80 4.12
CA PRO A 211 -6.35 -14.45 3.32
C PRO A 211 -5.64 -15.65 2.68
N VAL A 212 -5.47 -16.76 3.42
CA VAL A 212 -4.82 -17.97 2.88
C VAL A 212 -5.65 -18.62 1.77
N GLY A 213 -6.98 -18.68 1.94
CA GLY A 213 -7.91 -19.14 0.91
C GLY A 213 -7.89 -18.29 -0.36
N GLN A 214 -7.47 -17.03 -0.21
CA GLN A 214 -7.38 -16.02 -1.25
C GLN A 214 -5.92 -15.81 -1.71
N GLY A 215 -5.09 -16.85 -1.63
CA GLY A 215 -3.78 -16.93 -2.28
C GLY A 215 -2.58 -16.51 -1.44
N PHE A 216 -2.78 -15.84 -0.29
CA PHE A 216 -1.66 -15.48 0.59
C PHE A 216 -1.00 -16.73 1.20
N ASP A 217 0.32 -16.74 1.33
CA ASP A 217 1.05 -17.86 1.94
C ASP A 217 1.02 -17.79 3.48
N LEU A 218 0.82 -16.59 4.04
CA LEU A 218 0.74 -16.35 5.48
C LEU A 218 -0.39 -15.37 5.83
N ASN A 219 -1.15 -15.68 6.87
CA ASN A 219 -2.09 -14.78 7.53
C ASN A 219 -1.64 -14.52 8.97
N VAL A 220 -1.70 -13.26 9.39
CA VAL A 220 -1.51 -12.85 10.79
C VAL A 220 -2.65 -11.91 11.18
N GLY A 221 -3.62 -12.42 11.94
CA GLY A 221 -4.70 -11.63 12.52
C GLY A 221 -5.80 -11.19 11.55
N GLY A 222 -5.79 -11.61 10.29
CA GLY A 222 -6.79 -11.23 9.29
C GLY A 222 -7.97 -12.18 9.21
N TYR A 223 -9.17 -11.67 9.52
CA TYR A 223 -10.45 -12.38 9.49
C TYR A 223 -11.60 -11.43 9.13
N GLU A 224 -12.86 -11.83 9.32
CA GLU A 224 -14.04 -11.07 8.85
C GLU A 224 -14.26 -9.75 9.58
N ALA A 225 -13.71 -9.59 10.78
CA ALA A 225 -14.03 -8.42 11.59
C ALA A 225 -13.44 -7.12 11.02
N GLY A 226 -14.30 -6.09 10.99
CA GLY A 226 -13.93 -4.75 10.56
C GLY A 226 -13.16 -3.92 11.59
N HIS A 227 -12.99 -4.42 12.81
CA HIS A 227 -12.25 -3.72 13.87
C HIS A 227 -11.66 -4.76 14.84
N PRO A 228 -10.62 -4.42 15.61
CA PRO A 228 -10.06 -5.36 16.56
C PRO A 228 -11.01 -5.53 17.76
N ARG A 229 -10.96 -6.69 18.42
CA ARG A 229 -11.65 -6.90 19.71
C ARG A 229 -10.94 -6.14 20.83
N SER A 230 -9.61 -6.05 20.77
CA SER A 230 -8.78 -5.24 21.65
C SER A 230 -7.50 -4.82 20.91
N TYR A 231 -7.03 -3.60 21.16
CA TYR A 231 -5.70 -3.15 20.74
C TYR A 231 -4.59 -3.62 21.67
N PHE A 232 -4.92 -4.25 22.80
CA PHE A 232 -3.97 -4.75 23.78
C PHE A 232 -4.20 -6.24 24.02
N SER A 233 -3.12 -7.01 24.18
CA SER A 233 -3.21 -8.41 24.53
C SER A 233 -3.87 -8.60 25.92
N PRO A 234 -4.79 -9.58 26.09
CA PRO A 234 -5.28 -10.51 25.08
C PRO A 234 -6.13 -9.83 24.00
N TYR A 235 -5.70 -9.98 22.74
CA TYR A 235 -6.32 -9.38 21.55
C TYR A 235 -7.66 -10.03 21.26
N LYS A 236 -7.82 -11.31 21.63
CA LYS A 236 -9.01 -12.13 21.32
C LYS A 236 -9.30 -12.19 19.82
N ASN A 237 -8.24 -12.29 19.03
CA ASN A 237 -8.30 -12.43 17.58
C ASN A 237 -8.13 -13.93 17.23
N PRO A 238 -9.04 -14.55 16.47
CA PRO A 238 -8.94 -15.98 16.16
C PRO A 238 -7.72 -16.34 15.28
N GLU A 239 -7.23 -15.38 14.50
CA GLU A 239 -6.13 -15.55 13.54
C GLU A 239 -4.81 -14.98 14.07
N LEU A 240 -4.77 -14.56 15.34
CA LEU A 240 -3.55 -14.07 15.99
C LEU A 240 -3.51 -14.55 17.43
N LYS A 241 -2.49 -15.36 17.74
CA LYS A 241 -2.22 -15.77 19.11
C LYS A 241 -1.94 -14.55 19.99
N ASP A 242 -2.59 -14.50 21.14
CA ASP A 242 -2.33 -13.49 22.17
C ASP A 242 -0.86 -13.48 22.60
N GLY A 243 -0.32 -12.27 22.74
CA GLY A 243 1.04 -12.03 23.22
C GLY A 243 1.10 -11.76 24.73
N PRO A 244 2.23 -11.25 25.25
CA PRO A 244 2.34 -10.81 26.64
C PRO A 244 1.23 -9.84 27.03
N GLU A 245 0.74 -9.91 28.27
CA GLU A 245 -0.33 -9.04 28.78
C GLU A 245 -0.01 -7.55 28.49
N GLY A 246 -0.94 -6.84 27.85
CA GLY A 246 -0.75 -5.44 27.50
C GLY A 246 0.15 -5.16 26.28
N GLU A 247 0.61 -6.18 25.55
CA GLU A 247 1.28 -5.98 24.25
C GLU A 247 0.34 -5.26 23.29
N TYR A 248 0.83 -4.25 22.57
CA TYR A 248 0.02 -3.40 21.69
C TYR A 248 -0.08 -4.01 20.29
N LEU A 249 -1.30 -4.14 19.76
CA LEU A 249 -1.60 -4.84 18.50
C LEU A 249 -0.87 -4.23 17.30
N THR A 250 -0.76 -2.89 17.23
CA THR A 250 -0.04 -2.20 16.15
C THR A 250 1.44 -2.56 16.14
N ASP A 251 2.06 -2.61 17.33
CA ASP A 251 3.45 -3.00 17.50
C ASP A 251 3.63 -4.48 17.18
N ARG A 252 2.70 -5.33 17.63
CA ARG A 252 2.67 -6.77 17.34
C ARG A 252 2.61 -7.08 15.84
N LEU A 253 1.76 -6.39 15.09
CA LEU A 253 1.70 -6.55 13.63
C LEU A 253 3.00 -6.09 12.95
N THR A 254 3.64 -5.04 13.48
CA THR A 254 4.96 -4.61 13.02
C THR A 254 6.01 -5.71 13.27
N GLU A 255 6.04 -6.33 14.45
CA GLU A 255 6.98 -7.42 14.73
C GLU A 255 6.85 -8.58 13.73
N GLU A 256 5.62 -8.97 13.42
CA GLU A 256 5.37 -10.06 12.47
C GLU A 256 5.79 -9.67 11.04
N ALA A 257 5.59 -8.42 10.64
CA ALA A 257 6.10 -7.89 9.38
C ALA A 257 7.63 -7.94 9.31
N LEU A 258 8.33 -7.53 10.37
CA LEU A 258 9.80 -7.58 10.42
C LEU A 258 10.33 -9.01 10.30
N LYS A 259 9.72 -9.96 11.03
CA LYS A 259 10.07 -11.39 10.94
C LYS A 259 9.87 -11.93 9.52
N PHE A 260 8.76 -11.55 8.87
CA PHE A 260 8.48 -11.98 7.51
C PHE A 260 9.49 -11.43 6.49
N ILE A 261 9.85 -10.14 6.61
CA ILE A 261 10.86 -9.51 5.76
C ILE A 261 12.21 -10.25 5.91
N GLU A 262 12.64 -10.50 7.15
CA GLU A 262 13.91 -11.18 7.43
C GLU A 262 13.94 -12.63 6.93
N ALA A 263 12.85 -13.37 7.17
CA ALA A 263 12.73 -14.76 6.74
C ALA A 263 12.69 -14.93 5.21
N ASN A 264 12.29 -13.89 4.48
CA ASN A 264 12.16 -13.91 3.02
C ASN A 264 13.18 -13.03 2.30
N GLN A 265 14.25 -12.61 2.99
CA GLN A 265 15.24 -11.68 2.45
C GLN A 265 15.95 -12.16 1.18
N ASP A 266 15.88 -13.45 0.84
CA ASP A 266 16.49 -14.03 -0.38
C ASP A 266 15.50 -14.27 -1.54
N LYS A 267 14.20 -14.00 -1.34
CA LYS A 267 13.14 -14.19 -2.34
C LYS A 267 12.35 -12.90 -2.54
N PRO A 268 11.74 -12.67 -3.71
CA PRO A 268 10.77 -11.57 -3.82
C PRO A 268 9.59 -11.85 -2.91
N PHE A 269 9.15 -10.85 -2.15
CA PHE A 269 8.00 -10.98 -1.26
C PHE A 269 6.97 -9.87 -1.46
N PHE A 270 5.71 -10.19 -1.15
CA PHE A 270 4.61 -9.24 -1.06
C PHE A 270 4.05 -9.24 0.35
N LEU A 271 4.25 -8.13 1.07
CA LEU A 271 3.65 -7.91 2.37
C LEU A 271 2.49 -6.94 2.22
N TYR A 272 1.28 -7.42 2.40
CA TYR A 272 0.11 -6.59 2.64
C TYR A 272 -0.05 -6.43 4.15
N LEU A 273 0.15 -5.20 4.65
CA LEU A 273 0.06 -4.83 6.07
C LEU A 273 -1.13 -3.88 6.29
N PRO A 274 -2.37 -4.41 6.27
CA PRO A 274 -3.54 -3.66 6.68
C PRO A 274 -3.61 -3.49 8.20
N HIS A 275 -3.10 -2.38 8.75
CA HIS A 275 -3.28 -2.11 10.16
C HIS A 275 -4.77 -2.00 10.54
N TYR A 276 -5.10 -2.42 11.75
CA TYR A 276 -6.36 -2.06 12.40
C TYR A 276 -6.32 -0.61 12.90
N ALA A 277 -5.12 -0.13 13.28
CA ALA A 277 -4.93 1.28 13.58
C ALA A 277 -5.20 2.11 12.31
N VAL A 278 -5.82 3.28 12.44
CA VAL A 278 -6.17 4.02 13.67
C VAL A 278 -7.68 3.96 14.00
N HIS A 279 -8.37 2.95 13.47
CA HIS A 279 -9.82 2.78 13.60
C HIS A 279 -10.26 2.58 15.05
N THR A 280 -11.53 2.90 15.33
CA THR A 280 -12.16 2.65 16.63
C THR A 280 -12.08 1.17 17.07
N PRO A 281 -12.08 0.88 18.38
CA PRO A 281 -12.10 1.82 19.50
C PRO A 281 -10.76 2.57 19.65
N ILE A 282 -10.81 3.89 19.87
CA ILE A 282 -9.61 4.71 20.00
C ILE A 282 -8.89 4.38 21.33
N ARG A 283 -7.78 3.66 21.22
CA ARG A 283 -6.99 3.09 22.32
C ARG A 283 -5.50 3.07 21.94
N ALA A 284 -4.67 3.66 22.79
CA ALA A 284 -3.23 3.79 22.58
C ALA A 284 -2.43 3.61 23.87
N LYS A 285 -1.11 3.51 23.75
CA LYS A 285 -0.14 3.36 24.85
C LYS A 285 -0.17 4.60 25.76
N LYS A 286 -0.27 4.40 27.08
CA LYS A 286 -0.55 5.49 28.06
C LYS A 286 0.52 6.59 28.06
N GLU A 287 1.78 6.18 28.00
CA GLU A 287 2.93 7.07 27.95
C GLU A 287 2.91 7.97 26.71
N MET A 288 2.40 7.46 25.60
CA MET A 288 2.30 8.22 24.35
C MET A 288 1.06 9.12 24.35
N ILE A 289 -0.03 8.73 25.01
CA ILE A 289 -1.17 9.63 25.25
C ILE A 289 -0.73 10.86 26.04
N ALA A 290 0.02 10.65 27.15
CA ALA A 290 0.50 11.74 28.00
C ALA A 290 1.38 12.75 27.24
N LYS A 291 2.17 12.30 26.26
CA LYS A 291 2.95 13.17 25.36
C LYS A 291 2.06 14.18 24.63
N TYR A 292 0.93 13.71 24.08
CA TYR A 292 0.02 14.56 23.32
C TYR A 292 -0.94 15.36 24.20
N GLU A 293 -1.29 14.88 25.40
CA GLU A 293 -2.03 15.67 26.39
C GLU A 293 -1.27 16.94 26.82
N ALA A 294 0.07 16.89 26.79
CA ALA A 294 0.92 18.03 27.09
C ALA A 294 1.12 18.99 25.89
N LYS A 295 0.51 18.72 24.74
CA LYS A 295 0.67 19.50 23.51
C LYS A 295 -0.61 20.27 23.22
N GLU A 296 -0.45 21.53 22.80
CA GLU A 296 -1.59 22.35 22.40
C GLU A 296 -2.23 21.83 21.09
N PRO A 297 -3.56 21.63 21.06
CA PRO A 297 -4.30 21.34 19.84
C PRO A 297 -4.03 22.37 18.74
N SER A 298 -4.03 21.93 17.47
CA SER A 298 -3.82 22.84 16.33
C SER A 298 -4.55 22.35 15.08
N ASN A 299 -5.00 23.29 14.23
CA ASN A 299 -5.61 22.99 12.93
C ASN A 299 -6.79 21.98 12.99
N GLY A 300 -7.63 22.06 14.04
CA GLY A 300 -8.74 21.12 14.25
C GLY A 300 -8.33 19.74 14.77
N GLN A 301 -7.05 19.53 15.08
CA GLN A 301 -6.51 18.29 15.66
C GLN A 301 -6.21 18.51 17.14
N GLY A 302 -6.64 17.56 17.99
CA GLY A 302 -6.45 17.66 19.43
C GLY A 302 -6.77 16.37 20.19
N ASN A 303 -6.92 15.23 19.52
CA ASN A 303 -7.20 13.96 20.18
C ASN A 303 -5.88 13.26 20.55
N PRO A 304 -5.46 13.24 21.83
CA PRO A 304 -4.16 12.69 22.22
C PRO A 304 -4.10 11.16 22.07
N THR A 305 -5.23 10.46 22.21
CA THR A 305 -5.26 9.01 22.03
C THR A 305 -5.13 8.64 20.55
N TYR A 306 -5.83 9.35 19.66
CA TYR A 306 -5.67 9.16 18.21
C TYR A 306 -4.24 9.49 17.76
N ALA A 307 -3.68 10.60 18.24
CA ALA A 307 -2.29 10.99 17.98
C ALA A 307 -1.29 9.88 18.35
N ALA A 308 -1.49 9.25 19.51
CA ALA A 308 -0.66 8.13 19.95
C ALA A 308 -0.84 6.85 19.10
N MET A 309 -2.02 6.62 18.51
CA MET A 309 -2.19 5.52 17.54
C MET A 309 -1.45 5.82 16.22
N ILE A 310 -1.50 7.07 15.74
CA ILE A 310 -0.77 7.53 14.57
C ILE A 310 0.74 7.38 14.79
N GLU A 311 1.28 7.86 15.91
CA GLU A 311 2.71 7.74 16.20
C GLU A 311 3.18 6.29 16.35
N SER A 312 2.35 5.39 16.91
CA SER A 312 2.69 3.96 16.94
C SER A 312 2.78 3.36 15.53
N THR A 313 1.91 3.80 14.62
CA THR A 313 1.95 3.41 13.20
C THR A 313 3.21 3.95 12.52
N ASP A 314 3.55 5.21 12.77
CA ASP A 314 4.78 5.85 12.27
C ASP A 314 6.05 5.12 12.75
N GLN A 315 6.11 4.77 14.03
CA GLN A 315 7.21 3.98 14.59
C GLN A 315 7.33 2.62 13.87
N GLY A 316 6.20 1.96 13.57
CA GLY A 316 6.19 0.73 12.80
C GLY A 316 6.80 0.89 11.40
N VAL A 317 6.41 1.96 10.68
CA VAL A 317 7.00 2.32 9.38
C VAL A 317 8.51 2.55 9.50
N GLY A 318 8.94 3.32 10.49
CA GLY A 318 10.37 3.59 10.75
C GLY A 318 11.18 2.32 10.96
N ARG A 319 10.65 1.38 11.73
CA ARG A 319 11.28 0.08 12.00
C ARG A 319 11.36 -0.80 10.76
N MET A 320 10.31 -0.85 9.94
CA MET A 320 10.35 -1.58 8.67
C MET A 320 11.39 -1.01 7.71
N MET A 321 11.44 0.32 7.55
CA MET A 321 12.45 0.96 6.70
C MET A 321 13.87 0.69 7.21
N ALA A 322 14.10 0.76 8.52
CA ALA A 322 15.39 0.43 9.12
C ALA A 322 15.78 -1.04 8.89
N LYS A 323 14.83 -1.98 8.95
CA LYS A 323 15.07 -3.40 8.66
C LYS A 323 15.40 -3.63 7.18
N LEU A 324 14.76 -2.91 6.26
CA LEU A 324 15.12 -2.96 4.84
C LEU A 324 16.55 -2.45 4.60
N ASP A 325 16.95 -1.37 5.27
CA ASP A 325 18.31 -0.84 5.20
C ASP A 325 19.33 -1.83 5.77
N GLU A 326 19.06 -2.40 6.94
CA GLU A 326 19.88 -3.41 7.62
C GLU A 326 20.14 -4.64 6.72
N LEU A 327 19.11 -5.11 6.03
CA LEU A 327 19.19 -6.28 5.13
C LEU A 327 19.66 -5.93 3.71
N GLY A 328 19.93 -4.65 3.42
CA GLY A 328 20.32 -4.19 2.08
C GLY A 328 19.23 -4.36 1.02
N LEU A 329 17.96 -4.33 1.42
CA LEU A 329 16.78 -4.54 0.56
C LEU A 329 16.14 -3.24 0.07
N THR A 330 16.54 -2.08 0.60
CA THR A 330 15.92 -0.78 0.31
C THR A 330 15.89 -0.43 -1.18
N ASP A 331 16.97 -0.70 -1.90
CA ASP A 331 17.05 -0.38 -3.34
C ASP A 331 16.16 -1.26 -4.22
N ASP A 332 15.77 -2.44 -3.73
CA ASP A 332 14.99 -3.46 -4.42
C ASP A 332 13.62 -3.68 -3.74
N THR A 333 13.09 -2.70 -3.00
CA THR A 333 11.77 -2.79 -2.34
C THR A 333 10.89 -1.59 -2.69
N ILE A 334 9.67 -1.85 -3.14
CA ILE A 334 8.63 -0.85 -3.33
C ILE A 334 7.80 -0.79 -2.05
N VAL A 335 7.75 0.39 -1.42
CA VAL A 335 6.91 0.63 -0.23
C VAL A 335 5.79 1.59 -0.59
N ILE A 336 4.56 1.15 -0.41
CA ILE A 336 3.33 1.91 -0.63
C ILE A 336 2.67 2.13 0.73
N PHE A 337 2.37 3.38 1.05
CA PHE A 337 1.64 3.77 2.26
C PHE A 337 0.35 4.51 1.86
N SER A 338 -0.79 4.08 2.39
CA SER A 338 -2.11 4.65 2.10
C SER A 338 -3.07 4.43 3.28
N SER A 339 -4.20 5.14 3.29
CA SER A 339 -5.41 4.78 4.06
C SER A 339 -6.42 4.03 3.19
N ASP A 340 -7.30 3.23 3.78
CA ASP A 340 -8.40 2.56 3.07
C ASP A 340 -9.62 3.45 2.80
N ASN A 341 -9.79 4.50 3.59
CA ASN A 341 -10.73 5.59 3.37
C ASN A 341 -10.28 6.85 4.15
N GLY A 342 -11.03 7.94 4.02
CA GLY A 342 -10.82 9.13 4.84
C GLY A 342 -11.13 8.89 6.32
N GLY A 343 -10.68 9.81 7.17
CA GLY A 343 -10.87 9.75 8.62
C GLY A 343 -12.33 9.85 9.06
N VAL A 344 -12.62 9.30 10.24
CA VAL A 344 -13.94 9.35 10.87
C VAL A 344 -14.09 10.62 11.72
N GLY A 345 -15.20 11.32 11.54
CA GLY A 345 -15.43 12.63 12.14
C GLY A 345 -14.89 13.73 11.24
N GLY A 346 -15.76 14.67 10.84
CA GLY A 346 -15.32 15.82 10.06
C GLY A 346 -14.34 16.69 10.85
N TYR A 347 -13.56 17.50 10.16
CA TYR A 347 -12.89 18.64 10.78
C TYR A 347 -13.98 19.68 11.08
N GLU A 348 -14.25 19.96 12.37
CA GLU A 348 -15.15 21.06 12.78
C GLU A 348 -14.55 22.44 12.46
#